data_AF-A0A6J0BML3-F1
#
_entry.id   AF-A0A6J0BML3-F1
#
_cell.length_a   1.000
_cell.length_b   1.000
_cell.length_c   1.000
_cell.angle_alpha   90.00
_cell.angle_beta   90.00
_cell.angle_gamma   90.00
#
_symmetry.space_group_name_H-M   'P 1'
#
loop_
_entity.id
_entity.type
_entity.pdbx_description
1 polymer ?
#
loop_
_entity_poly.entity_id
_entity_poly.type
_entity_poly.pdbx_seq_one_letter_code
_entity_poly.pdbx_strand_id
1 'polypeptide(L)'
;LTSMYPKYACREHNHVFPLLIENCGYREDNIPQLEDISNFLKDCTGFTLRPVAGLLSSRDFLAGLAFRVFHSTQYIRHSSKPLYTPEPDVCHEVLGHVPLFADPAFAQFSQVIGLASLGAPDEYIEKLATCFWFTVEFGLCRQNGELKAYGAGLLSSYGELEYSLSDKPELRPFDPAKTALQKYPITEYQPVYFVAEDFEDAKEKMIKFAQTIPRKFGVRYDPYTQSVNIIDSKHQIEDLVTNVNQEVQLLMDALKKLKD
;
A
#
# COMPACT_ATOMS: atom_id res chain seq x y z
N LEU A 1 14.24 -9.58 12.53
CA LEU A 1 12.91 -9.10 12.07
C LEU A 1 11.83 -10.15 12.30
N THR A 2 11.98 -11.39 11.78
CA THR A 2 11.03 -12.49 12.00
C THR A 2 10.69 -12.77 13.47
N SER A 3 11.65 -12.64 14.39
CA SER A 3 11.41 -12.76 15.84
C SER A 3 10.59 -11.61 16.44
N MET A 4 10.52 -10.46 15.77
CA MET A 4 9.79 -9.26 16.22
C MET A 4 8.37 -9.21 15.65
N TYR A 5 8.14 -9.71 14.44
CA TYR A 5 6.85 -9.58 13.74
C TYR A 5 5.64 -10.04 14.56
N PRO A 6 5.66 -11.18 15.29
CA PRO A 6 4.50 -11.59 16.09
C PRO A 6 4.06 -10.56 17.14
N LYS A 7 5.00 -9.76 17.65
CA LYS A 7 4.74 -8.72 18.65
C LYS A 7 4.37 -7.38 18.01
N TYR A 8 5.13 -6.95 17.01
CA TYR A 8 5.11 -5.56 16.53
C TYR A 8 4.37 -5.37 15.20
N ALA A 9 4.35 -6.36 14.31
CA ALA A 9 3.71 -6.24 13.00
C ALA A 9 2.18 -6.42 13.10
N CYS A 10 1.44 -5.82 12.17
CA CYS A 10 -0.01 -6.00 12.10
C CYS A 10 -0.39 -7.45 11.78
N ARG A 11 -1.67 -7.78 12.04
CA ARG A 11 -2.23 -9.11 11.80
C ARG A 11 -2.10 -9.55 10.35
N GLU A 12 -2.29 -8.64 9.40
CA GLU A 12 -2.25 -8.91 7.96
C GLU A 12 -0.83 -9.34 7.54
N HIS A 13 0.21 -8.64 8.00
CA HIS A 13 1.59 -9.06 7.79
C HIS A 13 1.86 -10.45 8.38
N ASN A 14 1.47 -10.68 9.64
CA ASN A 14 1.67 -11.98 10.30
C ASN A 14 0.85 -13.12 9.69
N HIS A 15 -0.26 -12.81 9.02
CA HIS A 15 -1.07 -13.78 8.29
C HIS A 15 -0.42 -14.19 6.96
N VAL A 16 0.10 -13.21 6.21
CA VAL A 16 0.66 -13.43 4.87
C VAL A 16 2.09 -13.98 4.92
N PHE A 17 2.93 -13.52 5.85
CA PHE A 17 4.36 -13.86 5.87
C PHE A 17 4.64 -15.38 5.84
N PRO A 18 3.91 -16.24 6.59
CA PRO A 18 4.05 -17.69 6.47
C PRO A 18 3.72 -18.26 5.08
N LEU A 19 2.75 -17.66 4.38
CA LEU A 19 2.39 -18.07 3.01
C LEU A 19 3.52 -17.77 2.02
N LEU A 20 4.25 -16.66 2.21
CA LEU A 20 5.43 -16.33 1.41
C LEU A 20 6.60 -17.29 1.66
N ILE A 21 6.74 -17.81 2.89
CA ILE A 21 7.72 -18.88 3.21
C ILE A 21 7.38 -20.14 2.42
N GLU A 22 6.11 -20.55 2.43
CA GLU A 22 5.65 -21.77 1.77
C GLU A 22 5.69 -21.68 0.24
N ASN A 23 5.32 -20.53 -0.33
CA ASN A 23 5.04 -20.41 -1.76
C ASN A 23 6.07 -19.59 -2.56
N CYS A 24 6.83 -18.70 -1.91
CA CYS A 24 7.73 -17.74 -2.58
C CYS A 24 9.21 -17.93 -2.20
N GLY A 25 9.55 -18.99 -1.47
CA GLY A 25 10.93 -19.30 -1.12
C GLY A 25 11.56 -18.35 -0.10
N TYR A 26 10.77 -17.69 0.75
CA TYR A 26 11.28 -16.85 1.83
C TYR A 26 11.98 -17.72 2.87
N ARG A 27 13.32 -17.68 2.91
CA ARG A 27 14.14 -18.40 3.89
C ARG A 27 15.40 -17.59 4.19
N GLU A 28 16.02 -17.85 5.35
CA GLU A 28 17.25 -17.16 5.74
C GLU A 28 18.44 -17.43 4.81
N ASP A 29 18.41 -18.55 4.08
CA ASP A 29 19.44 -19.01 3.15
C ASP A 29 19.10 -18.73 1.67
N ASN A 30 18.01 -18.00 1.40
CA ASN A 30 17.52 -17.77 0.04
C ASN A 30 16.86 -16.40 -0.13
N ILE A 31 17.40 -15.58 -1.05
CA ILE A 31 16.73 -14.34 -1.48
C ILE A 31 15.63 -14.73 -2.49
N PRO A 32 14.35 -14.43 -2.20
CA PRO A 32 13.24 -14.80 -3.08
C PRO A 32 13.30 -14.03 -4.40
N GLN A 33 12.81 -14.64 -5.47
CA GLN A 33 12.81 -14.04 -6.81
C GLN A 33 11.54 -13.24 -7.05
N LEU A 34 11.67 -12.06 -7.69
CA LEU A 34 10.53 -11.16 -7.91
C LEU A 34 9.42 -11.80 -8.77
N GLU A 35 9.76 -12.68 -9.70
CA GLU A 35 8.78 -13.36 -10.56
C GLU A 35 7.84 -14.26 -9.74
N ASP A 36 8.39 -15.08 -8.83
CA ASP A 36 7.61 -15.96 -7.97
C ASP A 36 6.68 -15.16 -7.06
N ILE A 37 7.21 -14.07 -6.48
CA ILE A 37 6.43 -13.15 -5.64
C ILE A 37 5.35 -12.45 -6.47
N SER A 38 5.67 -11.98 -7.67
CA SER A 38 4.73 -11.28 -8.55
C SER A 38 3.55 -12.17 -8.92
N ASN A 39 3.81 -13.45 -9.23
CA ASN A 39 2.76 -14.43 -9.50
C ASN A 39 1.90 -14.70 -8.27
N PHE A 40 2.50 -14.84 -7.09
CA PHE A 40 1.77 -14.97 -5.83
C PHE A 40 0.85 -13.77 -5.54
N LEU A 41 1.38 -12.55 -5.64
CA LEU A 41 0.60 -11.32 -5.43
C LEU A 41 -0.54 -11.18 -6.45
N LYS A 42 -0.31 -11.62 -7.69
CA LYS A 42 -1.32 -11.56 -8.75
C LYS A 42 -2.51 -12.45 -8.42
N ASP A 43 -2.24 -13.65 -7.88
CA ASP A 43 -3.29 -14.58 -7.48
C ASP A 43 -4.03 -14.13 -6.22
N CYS A 44 -3.36 -13.44 -5.28
CA CYS A 44 -3.98 -12.93 -4.07
C CYS A 44 -4.86 -11.69 -4.31
N THR A 45 -4.30 -10.67 -4.96
CA THR A 45 -4.91 -9.33 -5.04
C THR A 45 -4.78 -8.70 -6.41
N GLY A 46 -4.22 -9.39 -7.40
CA GLY A 46 -3.92 -8.80 -8.71
C GLY A 46 -2.76 -7.81 -8.70
N PHE A 47 -2.04 -7.66 -7.58
CA PHE A 47 -0.79 -6.90 -7.56
C PHE A 47 0.32 -7.64 -8.29
N THR A 48 1.23 -6.90 -8.90
CA THR A 48 2.42 -7.47 -9.56
C THR A 48 3.64 -6.65 -9.24
N LEU A 49 4.81 -7.26 -9.35
CA LEU A 49 6.08 -6.58 -9.19
C LEU A 49 6.69 -6.26 -10.55
N ARG A 50 7.32 -5.09 -10.65
CA ARG A 50 8.11 -4.71 -11.82
C ARG A 50 9.52 -4.32 -11.36
N PRO A 51 10.58 -4.92 -11.92
CA PRO A 51 11.94 -4.56 -11.54
C PRO A 51 12.23 -3.11 -11.91
N VAL A 52 12.86 -2.38 -10.99
CA VAL A 52 13.32 -1.00 -11.20
C VAL A 52 14.77 -0.85 -10.76
N ALA A 53 15.53 -0.02 -11.47
CA ALA A 53 16.95 0.18 -11.19
C ALA A 53 17.23 1.03 -9.95
N GLY A 54 16.25 1.78 -9.46
CA GLY A 54 16.38 2.69 -8.32
C GLY A 54 15.13 3.57 -8.16
N LEU A 55 15.31 4.72 -7.53
CA LEU A 55 14.21 5.64 -7.21
C LEU A 55 13.58 6.25 -8.48
N LEU A 56 12.26 6.12 -8.59
CA LEU A 56 11.45 6.80 -9.60
C LEU A 56 11.01 8.17 -9.12
N SER A 57 10.53 9.01 -10.05
CA SER A 57 9.76 10.18 -9.67
C SER A 57 8.50 9.75 -8.91
N SER A 58 8.04 10.56 -7.94
CA SER A 58 6.81 10.26 -7.19
C SER A 58 5.61 10.05 -8.13
N ARG A 59 5.56 10.80 -9.24
CA ARG A 59 4.50 10.67 -10.23
C ARG A 59 4.51 9.30 -10.91
N ASP A 60 5.66 8.82 -11.35
CA ASP A 60 5.78 7.54 -12.06
C ASP A 60 5.57 6.35 -11.11
N PHE A 61 6.12 6.45 -9.90
CA PHE A 61 5.92 5.42 -8.88
C PHE A 61 4.45 5.27 -8.50
N LEU A 62 3.77 6.39 -8.16
CA LEU A 62 2.35 6.37 -7.82
C LEU A 62 1.46 5.95 -9.00
N ALA A 63 1.84 6.32 -10.23
CA ALA A 63 1.14 5.84 -11.43
C ALA A 63 1.15 4.31 -11.52
N GLY A 64 2.25 3.64 -11.15
CA GLY A 64 2.32 2.18 -11.07
C GLY A 64 1.27 1.58 -10.14
N LEU A 65 1.11 2.16 -8.94
CA LEU A 65 0.13 1.70 -7.96
C LEU A 65 -1.31 1.74 -8.50
N ALA A 66 -1.63 2.67 -9.40
CA ALA A 66 -2.95 2.76 -10.04
C ALA A 66 -3.31 1.48 -10.80
N PHE A 67 -2.31 0.79 -11.34
CA PHE A 67 -2.43 -0.47 -12.09
C PHE A 67 -2.14 -1.70 -11.23
N ARG A 68 -2.05 -1.55 -9.89
CA ARG A 68 -1.57 -2.59 -8.98
C ARG A 68 -0.18 -3.11 -9.36
N VAL A 69 0.69 -2.22 -9.83
CA VAL A 69 2.09 -2.52 -10.15
C VAL A 69 2.97 -1.84 -9.12
N PHE A 70 3.74 -2.62 -8.37
CA PHE A 70 4.74 -2.11 -7.46
C PHE A 70 6.13 -2.21 -8.10
N HIS A 71 6.84 -1.08 -8.16
CA HIS A 71 8.20 -1.04 -8.68
C HIS A 71 9.18 -1.46 -7.59
N SER A 72 9.85 -2.60 -7.77
CA SER A 72 10.68 -3.24 -6.75
C SER A 72 12.13 -3.32 -7.21
N THR A 73 13.07 -2.96 -6.33
CA THR A 73 14.50 -3.12 -6.59
C THR A 73 14.95 -4.57 -6.40
N GLN A 74 16.06 -4.95 -7.06
CA GLN A 74 16.63 -6.30 -6.96
C GLN A 74 18.02 -6.33 -6.32
N TYR A 75 18.68 -5.17 -6.16
CA TYR A 75 19.98 -5.12 -5.52
C TYR A 75 19.84 -5.30 -4.00
N ILE A 76 20.91 -5.78 -3.37
CA ILE A 76 20.99 -5.93 -1.92
C ILE A 76 21.89 -4.84 -1.33
N ARG A 77 21.54 -4.35 -0.14
CA ARG A 77 22.34 -3.38 0.62
C ARG A 77 23.75 -3.90 0.90
N HIS A 78 24.67 -2.96 1.16
CA HIS A 78 26.05 -3.30 1.46
C HIS A 78 26.18 -4.07 2.77
N SER A 79 26.96 -5.16 2.75
CA SER A 79 27.07 -6.11 3.86
C SER A 79 27.70 -5.55 5.14
N SER A 80 28.40 -4.41 5.08
CA SER A 80 28.97 -3.75 6.26
C SER A 80 27.92 -3.11 7.18
N LYS A 81 26.71 -2.84 6.68
CA LYS A 81 25.60 -2.25 7.44
C LYS A 81 24.28 -2.98 7.13
N PRO A 82 24.13 -4.26 7.51
CA PRO A 82 22.95 -5.04 7.13
C PRO A 82 21.67 -4.55 7.81
N LEU A 83 21.78 -3.88 8.96
CA LEU A 83 20.66 -3.40 9.76
C LEU A 83 20.14 -2.01 9.35
N TYR A 84 20.76 -1.36 8.36
CA TYR A 84 20.37 -0.03 7.90
C TYR A 84 20.68 0.16 6.41
N THR A 85 19.74 0.72 5.67
CA THR A 85 19.97 1.19 4.30
C THR A 85 19.23 2.51 4.08
N PRO A 86 19.87 3.52 3.46
CA PRO A 86 19.19 4.76 3.08
C PRO A 86 18.34 4.61 1.81
N GLU A 87 18.62 3.58 1.00
CA GLU A 87 17.93 3.30 -0.25
C GLU A 87 17.13 2.00 -0.13
N PRO A 88 15.95 1.90 -0.77
CA PRO A 88 15.11 0.70 -0.71
C PRO A 88 15.75 -0.43 -1.53
N ASP A 89 16.46 -1.33 -0.85
CA ASP A 89 17.02 -2.55 -1.43
C ASP A 89 16.00 -3.69 -1.42
N VAL A 90 16.31 -4.81 -2.07
CA VAL A 90 15.40 -5.96 -2.17
C VAL A 90 14.91 -6.46 -0.80
N CYS A 91 15.72 -6.36 0.26
CA CYS A 91 15.28 -6.72 1.62
C CYS A 91 14.14 -5.83 2.12
N HIS A 92 14.19 -4.53 1.84
CA HIS A 92 13.10 -3.60 2.17
C HIS A 92 11.82 -3.96 1.41
N GLU A 93 11.94 -4.24 0.11
CA GLU A 93 10.79 -4.56 -0.73
C GLU A 93 10.10 -5.87 -0.28
N VAL A 94 10.88 -6.94 -0.14
CA VAL A 94 10.33 -8.28 0.08
C VAL A 94 9.86 -8.49 1.52
N LEU A 95 10.50 -7.86 2.52
CA LEU A 95 10.12 -8.01 3.92
C LEU A 95 9.12 -6.94 4.38
N GLY A 96 9.19 -5.73 3.81
CA GLY A 96 8.35 -4.60 4.18
C GLY A 96 7.05 -4.56 3.39
N HIS A 97 7.15 -4.36 2.07
CA HIS A 97 6.00 -4.07 1.21
C HIS A 97 5.20 -5.31 0.81
N VAL A 98 5.88 -6.33 0.30
CA VAL A 98 5.24 -7.51 -0.32
C VAL A 98 4.16 -8.15 0.55
N PRO A 99 4.38 -8.40 1.87
CA PRO A 99 3.37 -9.04 2.70
C PRO A 99 2.03 -8.31 2.71
N LEU A 100 2.03 -6.98 2.66
CA LEU A 100 0.77 -6.23 2.71
C LEU A 100 0.11 -6.05 1.35
N PHE A 101 0.85 -6.13 0.24
CA PHE A 101 0.21 -6.17 -1.08
C PHE A 101 -0.58 -7.44 -1.34
N ALA A 102 -0.37 -8.51 -0.55
CA ALA A 102 -1.21 -9.70 -0.59
C ALA A 102 -2.51 -9.56 0.21
N ASP A 103 -2.68 -8.49 1.01
CA ASP A 103 -3.94 -8.20 1.70
C ASP A 103 -4.88 -7.38 0.79
N PRO A 104 -6.14 -7.80 0.56
CA PRO A 104 -7.05 -7.11 -0.33
C PRO A 104 -7.38 -5.66 0.08
N ALA A 105 -7.52 -5.37 1.37
CA ALA A 105 -7.88 -4.03 1.84
C ALA A 105 -6.70 -3.07 1.65
N PHE A 106 -5.49 -3.52 1.98
CA PHE A 106 -4.27 -2.74 1.79
C PHE A 106 -3.90 -2.56 0.30
N ALA A 107 -4.09 -3.58 -0.52
CA ALA A 107 -3.93 -3.48 -1.97
C ALA A 107 -4.88 -2.44 -2.58
N GLN A 108 -6.15 -2.43 -2.18
CA GLN A 108 -7.11 -1.41 -2.61
C GLN A 108 -6.72 -0.02 -2.12
N PHE A 109 -6.35 0.12 -0.84
CA PHE A 109 -5.85 1.39 -0.29
C PHE A 109 -4.69 1.95 -1.11
N SER A 110 -3.68 1.12 -1.39
CA SER A 110 -2.51 1.51 -2.20
C SER A 110 -2.90 1.93 -3.62
N GLN A 111 -3.84 1.19 -4.24
CA GLN A 111 -4.35 1.54 -5.57
C GLN A 111 -5.14 2.86 -5.57
N VAL A 112 -5.87 3.20 -4.51
CA VAL A 112 -6.57 4.49 -4.38
C VAL A 112 -5.58 5.65 -4.43
N ILE A 113 -4.44 5.55 -3.74
CA ILE A 113 -3.37 6.56 -3.82
C ILE A 113 -2.88 6.72 -5.26
N GLY A 114 -2.62 5.59 -5.94
CA GLY A 114 -2.19 5.60 -7.33
C GLY A 114 -3.20 6.24 -8.28
N LEU A 115 -4.47 5.85 -8.20
CA LEU A 115 -5.56 6.42 -9.02
C LEU A 115 -5.78 7.91 -8.76
N ALA A 116 -5.58 8.37 -7.51
CA ALA A 116 -5.64 9.78 -7.16
C ALA A 116 -4.53 10.59 -7.84
N SER A 117 -3.37 9.98 -8.10
CA SER A 117 -2.22 10.66 -8.73
C SER A 117 -2.39 10.92 -10.23
N LEU A 118 -3.23 10.13 -10.91
CA LEU A 118 -3.40 10.22 -12.36
C LEU A 118 -4.02 11.56 -12.77
N GLY A 119 -3.25 12.36 -13.52
CA GLY A 119 -3.63 13.70 -13.97
C GLY A 119 -3.66 14.76 -12.87
N ALA A 120 -3.18 14.46 -11.66
CA ALA A 120 -3.10 15.44 -10.58
C ALA A 120 -1.97 16.47 -10.81
N PRO A 121 -2.15 17.74 -10.37
CA PRO A 121 -1.06 18.72 -10.35
C PRO A 121 0.11 18.28 -9.47
N ASP A 122 1.32 18.79 -9.73
CA ASP A 122 2.54 18.40 -8.98
C ASP A 122 2.42 18.62 -7.48
N GLU A 123 1.80 19.72 -7.04
CA GLU A 123 1.51 19.98 -5.61
C GLU A 123 0.72 18.83 -4.97
N TYR A 124 -0.23 18.25 -5.69
CA TYR A 124 -1.00 17.11 -5.20
C TYR A 124 -0.24 15.80 -5.30
N ILE A 125 0.70 15.65 -6.24
CA ILE A 125 1.62 14.50 -6.25
C ILE A 125 2.50 14.50 -5.00
N GLU A 126 3.03 15.66 -4.60
CA GLU A 126 3.82 15.78 -3.36
C GLU A 126 2.99 15.45 -2.11
N LYS A 127 1.74 15.93 -2.05
CA LYS A 127 0.79 15.61 -0.98
C LYS A 127 0.48 14.11 -0.92
N LEU A 128 0.22 13.48 -2.07
CA LEU A 128 -0.05 12.04 -2.16
C LEU A 128 1.18 11.21 -1.80
N ALA A 129 2.37 11.63 -2.23
CA ALA A 129 3.64 10.99 -1.85
C ALA A 129 3.89 11.09 -0.34
N THR A 130 3.52 12.22 0.28
CA THR A 130 3.59 12.40 1.73
C THR A 130 2.59 11.51 2.46
N CYS A 131 1.36 11.38 1.96
CA CYS A 131 0.42 10.40 2.49
C CYS A 131 0.94 8.96 2.35
N PHE A 132 1.54 8.61 1.21
CA PHE A 132 2.18 7.32 0.99
C PHE A 132 3.30 7.06 2.02
N TRP A 133 4.17 8.05 2.25
CA TRP A 133 5.23 7.98 3.25
C TRP A 133 4.69 7.70 4.66
N PHE A 134 3.68 8.44 5.11
CA PHE A 134 3.13 8.25 6.45
C PHE A 134 2.12 7.11 6.58
N THR A 135 1.92 6.33 5.50
CA THR A 135 1.06 5.16 5.52
C THR A 135 1.82 3.93 5.04
N VAL A 136 1.99 3.76 3.73
CA VAL A 136 2.64 2.59 3.14
C VAL A 136 4.08 2.42 3.63
N GLU A 137 4.83 3.49 3.89
CA GLU A 137 6.22 3.39 4.40
C GLU A 137 6.32 3.36 5.92
N PHE A 138 5.65 4.29 6.62
CA PHE A 138 5.80 4.49 8.07
C PHE A 138 4.47 4.49 8.82
N GLY A 139 3.46 3.79 8.31
CA GLY A 139 2.14 3.73 8.91
C GLY A 139 2.05 2.78 10.11
N LEU A 140 1.25 3.20 11.09
CA LEU A 140 0.82 2.38 12.23
C LEU A 140 -0.68 2.16 12.18
N CYS A 141 -1.18 1.05 12.73
CA CYS A 141 -2.60 0.79 12.86
C CYS A 141 -2.97 0.36 14.28
N ARG A 142 -4.25 0.51 14.64
CA ARG A 142 -4.79 -0.01 15.89
C ARG A 142 -5.51 -1.33 15.67
N GLN A 143 -5.11 -2.38 16.39
CA GLN A 143 -5.75 -3.69 16.30
C GLN A 143 -6.02 -4.22 17.71
N ASN A 144 -7.30 -4.45 18.02
CA ASN A 144 -7.75 -4.90 19.35
C ASN A 144 -7.24 -4.01 20.50
N GLY A 145 -7.17 -2.68 20.27
CA GLY A 145 -6.66 -1.71 21.23
C GLY A 145 -5.13 -1.55 21.26
N GLU A 146 -4.38 -2.44 20.63
CA GLU A 146 -2.92 -2.37 20.54
C GLU A 146 -2.45 -1.62 19.29
N LEU A 147 -1.29 -0.96 19.38
CA LEU A 147 -0.61 -0.39 18.22
C LEU A 147 0.22 -1.46 17.51
N LYS A 148 0.15 -1.48 16.18
CA LYS A 148 0.94 -2.37 15.32
C LYS A 148 1.53 -1.58 14.15
N ALA A 149 2.68 -2.01 13.67
CA ALA A 149 3.32 -1.47 12.48
C ALA A 149 2.81 -2.17 11.23
N TYR A 150 2.54 -1.39 10.19
CA TYR A 150 2.22 -1.91 8.86
C TYR A 150 3.09 -1.26 7.76
N GLY A 151 3.71 -0.11 8.05
CA GLY A 151 4.60 0.56 7.11
C GLY A 151 5.83 -0.28 6.75
N ALA A 152 6.19 -0.33 5.46
CA ALA A 152 7.30 -1.13 4.95
C ALA A 152 8.67 -0.70 5.50
N GLY A 153 8.90 0.60 5.66
CA GLY A 153 10.08 1.16 6.33
C GLY A 153 10.23 0.64 7.76
N LEU A 154 9.11 0.50 8.49
CA LEU A 154 9.11 -0.09 9.83
C LEU A 154 9.37 -1.60 9.79
N LEU A 155 8.63 -2.33 8.94
CA LEU A 155 8.70 -3.80 8.87
C LEU A 155 10.03 -4.32 8.31
N SER A 156 10.84 -3.46 7.68
CA SER A 156 12.18 -3.76 7.17
C SER A 156 13.32 -3.16 8.00
N SER A 157 13.02 -2.40 9.07
CA SER A 157 13.99 -1.74 9.94
C SER A 157 13.88 -2.27 11.37
N TYR A 158 14.90 -2.99 11.83
CA TYR A 158 14.90 -3.58 13.17
C TYR A 158 14.72 -2.52 14.27
N GLY A 159 15.50 -1.45 14.21
CA GLY A 159 15.50 -0.41 15.24
C GLY A 159 14.26 0.49 15.18
N GLU A 160 13.81 0.83 13.97
CA GLU A 160 12.67 1.73 13.82
C GLU A 160 11.34 1.06 14.14
N LEU A 161 11.21 -0.26 13.91
CA LEU A 161 10.04 -1.05 14.31
C LEU A 161 9.78 -1.01 15.83
N GLU A 162 10.84 -1.11 16.64
CA GLU A 162 10.70 -1.00 18.08
C GLU A 162 10.50 0.45 18.52
N TYR A 163 11.21 1.38 17.89
CA TYR A 163 11.09 2.80 18.18
C TYR A 163 9.69 3.36 17.91
N SER A 164 9.07 3.02 16.77
CA SER A 164 7.75 3.53 16.36
C SER A 164 6.62 3.15 17.29
N LEU A 165 6.81 2.08 18.08
CA LEU A 165 5.84 1.55 19.03
C LEU A 165 6.23 1.81 20.49
N SER A 166 7.25 2.64 20.71
CA SER A 166 7.65 3.14 22.03
C SER A 166 6.87 4.40 22.43
N ASP A 167 7.17 4.96 23.58
CA ASP A 167 6.66 6.24 24.09
C ASP A 167 7.41 7.48 23.56
N LYS A 168 8.43 7.27 22.72
CA LYS A 168 9.32 8.33 22.22
C LYS A 168 8.73 9.17 21.09
N PRO A 169 8.15 8.59 20.01
CA PRO A 169 7.65 9.39 18.90
C PRO A 169 6.27 9.97 19.19
N GLU A 170 5.92 11.05 18.49
CA GLU A 170 4.57 11.59 18.54
C GLU A 170 3.65 10.76 17.64
N LEU A 171 2.50 10.33 18.18
CA LEU A 171 1.50 9.57 17.44
C LEU A 171 0.28 10.44 17.15
N ARG A 172 -0.15 10.50 15.89
CA ARG A 172 -1.32 11.27 15.45
C ARG A 172 -2.31 10.39 14.70
N PRO A 173 -3.63 10.67 14.74
CA PRO A 173 -4.59 9.98 13.88
C PRO A 173 -4.32 10.27 12.40
N PHE A 174 -4.44 9.26 11.55
CA PHE A 174 -4.34 9.44 10.10
C PHE A 174 -5.51 10.29 9.58
N ASP A 175 -5.16 11.43 9.01
CA ASP A 175 -6.05 12.42 8.40
C ASP A 175 -5.32 12.96 7.15
N PRO A 176 -5.67 12.49 5.94
CA PRO A 176 -4.92 12.80 4.73
C PRO A 176 -4.66 14.29 4.50
N ALA A 177 -5.63 15.16 4.83
CA ALA A 177 -5.49 16.60 4.62
C ALA A 177 -4.40 17.23 5.51
N LYS A 178 -4.18 16.66 6.70
CA LYS A 178 -3.11 17.08 7.63
C LYS A 178 -1.82 16.33 7.36
N THR A 179 -1.91 15.02 7.17
CA THR A 179 -0.76 14.14 6.90
C THR A 179 -0.01 14.60 5.66
N ALA A 180 -0.71 14.97 4.59
CA ALA A 180 -0.12 15.46 3.34
C ALA A 180 0.75 16.72 3.48
N LEU A 181 0.65 17.44 4.60
CA LEU A 181 1.42 18.66 4.87
C LEU A 181 2.58 18.43 5.85
N GLN A 182 2.69 17.22 6.41
CA GLN A 182 3.72 16.89 7.38
C GLN A 182 5.09 16.74 6.70
N LYS A 183 6.08 17.48 7.20
CA LYS A 183 7.49 17.30 6.79
C LYS A 183 8.12 16.13 7.52
N TYR A 184 9.08 15.45 6.88
CA TYR A 184 9.76 14.28 7.45
C TYR A 184 11.27 14.29 7.17
N PRO A 185 12.09 13.75 8.08
CA PRO A 185 13.48 13.41 7.78
C PRO A 185 13.53 12.11 6.95
N ILE A 186 14.58 11.96 6.13
CA ILE A 186 14.84 10.74 5.34
C ILE A 186 16.03 9.93 5.88
N THR A 187 16.83 10.51 6.78
CA THR A 187 18.07 9.92 7.30
C THR A 187 17.99 9.47 8.75
N GLU A 188 16.87 9.77 9.43
CA GLU A 188 16.67 9.57 10.87
C GLU A 188 15.31 8.93 11.10
N TYR A 189 15.11 8.35 12.29
CA TYR A 189 13.80 7.80 12.66
C TYR A 189 12.72 8.88 12.65
N GLN A 190 11.51 8.52 12.23
CA GLN A 190 10.44 9.50 12.10
C GLN A 190 10.04 10.05 13.48
N PRO A 191 10.03 11.38 13.69
CA PRO A 191 9.61 11.96 14.96
C PRO A 191 8.09 11.88 15.17
N VAL A 192 7.33 11.70 14.09
CA VAL A 192 5.86 11.64 14.07
C VAL A 192 5.42 10.43 13.24
N TYR A 193 4.50 9.64 13.77
CA TYR A 193 3.82 8.57 13.03
C TYR A 193 2.30 8.82 12.99
N PHE A 194 1.67 8.34 11.92
CA PHE A 194 0.21 8.40 11.78
C PHE A 194 -0.41 7.03 11.99
N VAL A 195 -1.47 7.01 12.81
CA VAL A 195 -2.20 5.80 13.21
C VAL A 195 -3.52 5.74 12.45
N ALA A 196 -3.68 4.71 11.62
CA ALA A 196 -4.95 4.32 11.01
C ALA A 196 -5.78 3.49 12.01
N GLU A 197 -7.10 3.64 11.99
CA GLU A 197 -7.98 2.74 12.76
C GLU A 197 -7.98 1.35 12.13
N ASP A 198 -8.24 1.29 10.82
CA ASP A 198 -8.03 0.11 9.98
C ASP A 198 -7.78 0.53 8.52
N PHE A 199 -7.55 -0.44 7.63
CA PHE A 199 -7.29 -0.16 6.22
C PHE A 199 -8.52 0.31 5.44
N GLU A 200 -9.73 -0.04 5.88
CA GLU A 200 -10.96 0.44 5.25
C GLU A 200 -11.21 1.92 5.57
N ASP A 201 -11.06 2.34 6.84
CA ASP A 201 -11.09 3.74 7.26
C ASP A 201 -10.01 4.57 6.54
N ALA A 202 -8.77 4.05 6.47
CA ALA A 202 -7.69 4.72 5.76
C ALA A 202 -8.01 4.89 4.27
N LYS A 203 -8.58 3.86 3.63
CA LYS A 203 -9.04 3.89 2.24
C LYS A 203 -10.15 4.91 2.04
N GLU A 204 -11.18 4.92 2.87
CA GLU A 204 -12.27 5.88 2.78
C GLU A 204 -11.79 7.32 2.93
N LYS A 205 -10.90 7.58 3.89
CA LYS A 205 -10.27 8.89 4.08
C LYS A 205 -9.48 9.32 2.84
N MET A 206 -8.71 8.42 2.24
CA MET A 206 -7.98 8.71 1.01
C MET A 206 -8.90 8.93 -0.20
N ILE A 207 -10.02 8.21 -0.31
CA ILE A 207 -11.04 8.46 -1.34
C ILE A 207 -11.61 9.88 -1.19
N LYS A 208 -11.98 10.28 0.03
CA LYS A 208 -12.48 11.65 0.32
C LYS A 208 -11.42 12.71 0.01
N PHE A 209 -10.16 12.45 0.35
CA PHE A 209 -9.06 13.35 0.00
C PHE A 209 -8.86 13.47 -1.52
N ALA A 210 -8.92 12.35 -2.25
CA ALA A 210 -8.80 12.33 -3.70
C ALA A 210 -9.88 13.16 -4.42
N GLN A 211 -11.08 13.31 -3.82
CA GLN A 211 -12.15 14.17 -4.35
C GLN A 211 -11.81 15.67 -4.29
N THR A 212 -10.85 16.08 -3.45
CA THR A 212 -10.40 17.48 -3.37
C THR A 212 -9.39 17.86 -4.47
N ILE A 213 -8.86 16.88 -5.19
CA ILE A 213 -7.85 17.08 -6.22
C ILE A 213 -8.50 17.77 -7.44
N PRO A 214 -7.98 18.92 -7.90
CA PRO A 214 -8.57 19.68 -8.99
C PRO A 214 -8.28 19.02 -10.35
N ARG A 215 -9.14 18.08 -10.76
CA ARG A 215 -9.14 17.45 -12.08
C ARG A 215 -10.53 17.48 -12.71
N LYS A 216 -10.59 17.59 -14.05
CA LYS A 216 -11.85 17.74 -14.81
C LYS A 216 -12.54 16.42 -15.17
N PHE A 217 -12.01 15.31 -14.69
CA PHE A 217 -12.46 13.96 -15.02
C PHE A 217 -12.32 13.02 -13.82
N GLY A 218 -13.15 11.98 -13.79
CA GLY A 218 -12.96 10.82 -12.94
C GLY A 218 -12.03 9.80 -13.59
N VAL A 219 -11.47 8.90 -12.78
CA VAL A 219 -10.72 7.74 -13.28
C VAL A 219 -11.33 6.48 -12.69
N ARG A 220 -11.41 5.42 -13.51
CA ARG A 220 -11.82 4.09 -13.08
C ARG A 220 -10.86 3.06 -13.65
N TYR A 221 -10.30 2.22 -12.78
CA TYR A 221 -9.53 1.07 -13.21
C TYR A 221 -10.46 -0.02 -13.74
N ASP A 222 -10.13 -0.57 -14.91
CA ASP A 222 -10.75 -1.77 -15.45
C ASP A 222 -9.82 -2.97 -15.21
N PRO A 223 -10.17 -3.90 -14.30
CA PRO A 223 -9.33 -5.03 -13.98
C PRO A 223 -9.25 -6.08 -15.11
N TYR A 224 -10.22 -6.11 -16.03
CA TYR A 224 -10.24 -7.10 -17.12
C TYR A 224 -9.22 -6.76 -18.20
N THR A 225 -9.13 -5.48 -18.54
CA THR A 225 -8.21 -4.96 -19.57
C THR A 225 -6.94 -4.36 -18.99
N GLN A 226 -6.84 -4.29 -17.66
CA GLN A 226 -5.75 -3.64 -16.92
C GLN A 226 -5.51 -2.20 -17.40
N SER A 227 -6.59 -1.46 -17.63
CA SER A 227 -6.56 -0.10 -18.19
C SER A 227 -7.23 0.91 -17.25
N VAL A 228 -7.01 2.21 -17.51
CA VAL A 228 -7.68 3.29 -16.80
C VAL A 228 -8.63 4.00 -17.76
N ASN A 229 -9.91 3.95 -17.42
CA ASN A 229 -10.96 4.66 -18.13
C ASN A 229 -11.11 6.08 -17.56
N ILE A 230 -11.04 7.07 -18.45
CA ILE A 230 -11.36 8.46 -18.13
C ILE A 230 -12.89 8.61 -18.16
N ILE A 231 -13.44 9.16 -17.08
CA ILE A 231 -14.86 9.46 -16.94
C ILE A 231 -15.02 10.97 -17.05
N ASP A 232 -15.38 11.47 -18.23
CA ASP A 232 -15.51 12.89 -18.54
C ASP A 232 -16.84 13.26 -19.21
N SER A 233 -17.73 12.28 -19.44
CA SER A 233 -19.04 12.48 -20.04
C SER A 233 -20.19 11.84 -19.24
N LYS A 234 -21.39 12.42 -19.36
CA LYS A 234 -22.61 11.88 -18.72
C LYS A 234 -22.97 10.49 -19.23
N HIS A 235 -22.81 10.26 -20.53
CA HIS A 235 -23.16 8.98 -21.16
C HIS A 235 -22.32 7.83 -20.59
N GLN A 236 -21.00 8.03 -20.43
CA GLN A 236 -20.13 7.03 -19.78
C GLN A 236 -20.58 6.73 -18.34
N ILE A 237 -21.02 7.74 -17.59
CA ILE A 237 -21.52 7.55 -16.23
C ILE A 237 -22.80 6.71 -16.24
N GLU A 238 -23.73 6.99 -17.15
CA GLU A 238 -24.98 6.23 -17.30
C GLU A 238 -24.73 4.75 -17.63
N ASP A 239 -23.80 4.47 -18.54
CA ASP A 239 -23.39 3.11 -18.90
C ASP A 239 -22.76 2.39 -17.70
N LEU A 240 -21.86 3.04 -16.98
CA LEU A 240 -21.22 2.48 -15.78
C LEU A 240 -22.23 2.20 -14.67
N VAL A 241 -23.18 3.11 -14.43
CA VAL A 241 -24.26 2.90 -13.45
C VAL A 241 -25.16 1.74 -13.86
N THR A 242 -25.44 1.59 -15.15
CA THR A 242 -26.22 0.46 -15.67
C THR A 242 -25.50 -0.87 -15.41
N ASN A 243 -24.19 -0.93 -15.66
CA ASN A 243 -23.38 -2.13 -15.39
C ASN A 243 -23.34 -2.47 -13.90
N VAL A 244 -23.13 -1.47 -13.02
CA VAL A 244 -23.16 -1.70 -11.56
C VAL A 244 -24.53 -2.18 -11.10
N ASN A 245 -25.62 -1.66 -11.67
CA ASN A 245 -26.97 -2.12 -11.35
C ASN A 245 -27.19 -3.60 -11.73
N GLN A 246 -26.59 -4.08 -12.82
CA GLN A 246 -26.65 -5.51 -13.19
C GLN A 246 -25.93 -6.38 -12.15
N GLU A 247 -24.77 -5.95 -11.65
CA GLU A 247 -24.08 -6.64 -10.55
C GLU A 247 -24.92 -6.67 -9.27
N VAL A 248 -25.55 -5.54 -8.91
CA VAL A 248 -26.47 -5.46 -7.76
C VAL A 248 -27.64 -6.42 -7.94
N GLN A 249 -28.24 -6.50 -9.14
CA GLN A 249 -29.33 -7.44 -9.44
C GLN A 249 -28.87 -8.89 -9.29
N LEU A 250 -27.69 -9.25 -9.79
CA LEU A 250 -27.11 -10.58 -9.65
C LEU A 250 -26.94 -10.96 -8.17
N LEU A 251 -26.44 -10.04 -7.33
CA LEU A 251 -26.29 -10.26 -5.89
C LEU A 251 -27.65 -10.42 -5.20
N MET A 252 -28.63 -9.60 -5.57
CA MET A 252 -30.00 -9.70 -5.05
C MET A 252 -30.66 -11.04 -5.40
N ASP A 253 -30.41 -11.56 -6.60
CA ASP A 253 -30.93 -12.86 -7.03
C ASP A 253 -30.21 -14.02 -6.36
N ALA A 254 -28.90 -13.92 -6.11
CA ALA A 254 -28.17 -14.88 -5.30
C ALA A 254 -28.72 -14.92 -3.86
N LEU A 255 -28.96 -13.74 -3.24
CA LEU A 255 -29.53 -13.65 -1.90
C LEU A 255 -30.91 -14.31 -1.81
N LYS A 256 -31.78 -14.13 -2.82
CA LYS A 256 -33.10 -14.80 -2.87
C LYS A 256 -32.99 -16.33 -2.96
N LYS A 257 -31.91 -16.87 -3.54
CA LYS A 257 -31.68 -18.32 -3.65
C LYS A 257 -31.13 -18.92 -2.36
N LEU A 258 -30.39 -18.12 -1.58
CA LEU A 258 -29.82 -18.50 -0.29
C LEU A 258 -30.83 -18.37 0.87
N LYS A 259 -32.15 -18.50 0.60
CA LYS A 259 -33.15 -18.53 1.68
C LYS A 259 -32.77 -19.64 2.68
N ASP A 260 -32.69 -19.23 3.95
CA ASP A 260 -32.53 -20.12 5.11
C ASP A 260 -33.52 -21.29 5.12
#